data_AF-A0A0F9J4M6-F1
#
_entry.id   AF-A0A0F9J4M6-F1
#
_cell.length_a   1.000
_cell.length_b   1.000
_cell.length_c   1.000
_cell.angle_alpha   90.00
_cell.angle_beta   90.00
_cell.angle_gamma   90.00
#
_symmetry.space_group_name_H-M   'P 1'
#
loop_
_entity.id
_entity.type
_entity.pdbx_description
1 polymer ?
#
loop_
_entity_poly.entity_id
_entity_poly.type
_entity_poly.pdbx_seq_one_letter_code
_entity_poly.pdbx_strand_id
1 'polypeptide(L)'
;MRIQTLISICRKTKQYARPLSWKKQGRGVDLGQHLTKDGIKEVVIITKNGNALGSNWNPTPEELMECWELVTVETLWKERET
;
A
#
# COMPACT_ATOMS: atom_id res chain seq x y z
N MET A 1 -5.37 -2.15 11.39
CA MET A 1 -6.34 -3.17 10.90
C MET A 1 -5.59 -4.44 10.52
N ARG A 2 -6.23 -5.62 10.48
CA ARG A 2 -5.61 -6.86 9.94
C ARG A 2 -5.52 -6.78 8.41
N ILE A 3 -4.48 -7.37 7.81
CA ILE A 3 -4.21 -7.26 6.37
C ILE A 3 -5.32 -7.82 5.47
N GLN A 4 -6.03 -8.87 5.90
CA GLN A 4 -7.15 -9.46 5.15
C GLN A 4 -8.30 -8.48 4.93
N THR A 5 -8.60 -7.67 5.96
CA THR A 5 -9.63 -6.62 5.87
C THR A 5 -9.18 -5.52 4.91
N LEU A 6 -7.90 -5.16 4.92
CA LEU A 6 -7.33 -4.17 4.02
C LEU A 6 -7.37 -4.60 2.57
N ILE A 7 -7.00 -5.85 2.28
CA ILE A 7 -7.13 -6.45 0.94
C ILE A 7 -8.56 -6.29 0.43
N SER A 8 -9.57 -6.63 1.25
CA SER A 8 -10.98 -6.51 0.86
C SER A 8 -11.39 -5.06 0.56
N ILE A 9 -10.91 -4.09 1.36
CA ILE A 9 -11.21 -2.67 1.14
C ILE A 9 -10.49 -2.15 -0.11
N CYS A 10 -9.18 -2.36 -0.24
CA CYS A 10 -8.36 -1.93 -1.37
C CYS A 10 -8.81 -2.55 -2.72
N ARG A 11 -9.45 -3.73 -2.72
CA ARG A 11 -10.07 -4.30 -3.93
C ARG A 11 -11.34 -3.55 -4.37
N LYS A 12 -12.07 -2.96 -3.42
CA LYS A 12 -13.36 -2.30 -3.66
C LYS A 12 -13.23 -0.79 -3.81
N THR A 13 -12.16 -0.21 -3.28
CA THR A 13 -11.89 1.21 -3.29
C THR A 13 -10.60 1.50 -4.04
N LYS A 14 -10.38 2.75 -4.47
CA LYS A 14 -9.11 3.19 -5.06
C LYS A 14 -8.06 3.57 -3.99
N GLN A 15 -8.10 2.92 -2.83
CA GLN A 15 -7.22 3.22 -1.69
C GLN A 15 -6.05 2.23 -1.62
N TYR A 16 -4.98 2.68 -0.97
CA TYR A 16 -3.78 1.89 -0.68
C TYR A 16 -3.72 1.60 0.81
N ALA A 17 -2.81 0.72 1.20
CA ALA A 17 -2.53 0.45 2.59
C ALA A 17 -1.04 0.59 2.88
N ARG A 18 -0.66 0.82 4.13
CA ARG A 18 0.73 0.74 4.57
C ARG A 18 0.83 0.23 6.00
N PRO A 19 1.95 -0.39 6.37
CA PRO A 19 2.28 -0.57 7.78
C PRO A 19 2.49 0.80 8.45
N LEU A 20 2.14 0.92 9.73
CA LEU A 20 2.28 2.16 10.49
C LEU A 20 3.74 2.63 10.59
N SER A 21 4.69 1.69 10.50
CA SER A 21 6.13 1.98 10.43
C SER A 21 6.51 2.86 9.24
N TRP A 22 5.69 2.88 8.17
CA TRP A 22 5.92 3.68 6.96
C TRP A 22 5.25 5.05 6.97
N LYS A 23 4.64 5.43 8.10
CA LYS A 23 3.97 6.72 8.23
C LYS A 23 4.94 7.87 7.98
N LYS A 24 4.50 8.89 7.22
CA LYS A 24 5.31 10.05 6.78
C LYS A 24 6.44 9.75 5.81
N GLN A 25 6.48 8.56 5.21
CA GLN A 25 7.51 8.22 4.20
C GLN A 25 7.00 8.40 2.77
N GLY A 26 5.71 8.74 2.58
CA GLY A 26 5.10 8.77 1.25
C GLY A 26 5.08 7.41 0.55
N ARG A 27 5.05 6.31 1.33
CA ARG A 27 5.04 4.92 0.85
C ARG A 27 3.71 4.24 1.15
N GLY A 28 3.26 3.37 0.23
CA GLY A 28 2.08 2.54 0.37
C GLY A 28 2.19 1.29 -0.49
N VAL A 29 1.20 0.41 -0.36
CA VAL A 29 1.08 -0.90 -1.00
C VAL A 29 -0.33 -1.01 -1.58
N ASP A 30 -0.46 -1.43 -2.84
CA ASP A 30 -1.76 -1.88 -3.38
C ASP A 30 -1.95 -3.36 -3.11
N LEU A 31 -2.90 -3.63 -2.22
CA LEU A 31 -3.26 -4.96 -1.72
C LEU A 31 -4.43 -5.58 -2.49
N GLY A 32 -4.74 -5.17 -3.72
CA GLY A 32 -6.02 -5.60 -4.30
C GLY A 32 -6.30 -5.35 -5.77
N GLN A 33 -5.82 -4.25 -6.35
CA GLN A 33 -6.19 -3.82 -7.69
C GLN A 33 -5.42 -4.61 -8.78
N HIS A 34 -4.19 -5.04 -8.50
CA HIS A 34 -3.32 -5.75 -9.45
C HIS A 34 -2.87 -7.15 -9.01
N LEU A 35 -3.59 -7.77 -8.06
CA LEU A 35 -3.32 -9.13 -7.61
C LEU A 35 -3.50 -10.13 -8.76
N THR A 36 -2.40 -10.49 -9.42
CA THR A 36 -2.33 -11.63 -10.32
C THR A 36 -2.53 -12.92 -9.52
N LYS A 37 -2.98 -14.00 -10.19
CA LYS A 37 -3.24 -15.31 -9.56
C LYS A 37 -2.04 -15.90 -8.80
N ASP A 38 -0.84 -15.36 -8.99
CA ASP A 38 0.43 -15.93 -8.53
C ASP A 38 1.04 -15.28 -7.27
N GLY A 39 0.42 -14.25 -6.67
CA GLY A 39 0.94 -13.67 -5.40
C GLY A 39 0.52 -12.25 -5.08
N ILE A 40 0.87 -11.80 -3.85
CA ILE A 40 0.71 -10.41 -3.39
C ILE A 40 1.77 -9.54 -4.07
N LYS A 41 1.38 -8.48 -4.78
CA LYS A 41 2.33 -7.50 -5.34
C LYS A 41 2.49 -6.32 -4.38
N GLU A 42 3.72 -5.84 -4.14
CA GLU A 42 3.87 -4.44 -3.71
C GLU A 42 3.34 -3.57 -4.82
N VAL A 43 2.80 -2.44 -4.43
CA VAL A 43 2.69 -1.33 -5.38
C VAL A 43 3.16 -0.09 -4.65
N VAL A 44 4.39 0.31 -4.96
CA VAL A 44 4.93 1.58 -4.50
C VAL A 44 4.36 2.68 -5.40
N ILE A 45 3.47 3.50 -4.85
CA ILE A 45 2.91 4.66 -5.57
C ILE A 45 3.79 5.87 -5.30
N ILE A 46 4.41 6.42 -6.34
CA ILE A 46 5.48 7.41 -6.19
C ILE A 46 5.06 8.83 -6.62
N THR A 47 3.95 9.02 -7.36
CA THR A 47 3.69 10.32 -8.00
C THR A 47 2.28 10.87 -7.81
N LYS A 48 2.17 12.20 -7.82
CA LYS A 48 0.94 13.01 -7.72
C LYS A 48 -0.17 12.61 -8.69
N ASN A 49 0.21 12.02 -9.82
CA ASN A 49 -0.69 11.64 -10.90
C ASN A 49 -1.22 10.20 -10.79
N GLY A 50 -0.85 9.47 -9.72
CA GLY A 50 -1.23 8.07 -9.54
C GLY A 50 -0.36 7.08 -10.34
N ASN A 51 0.76 7.51 -10.93
CA ASN A 51 1.70 6.57 -11.54
C ASN A 51 2.45 5.84 -10.42
N ALA A 52 2.21 4.54 -10.33
CA ALA A 52 2.95 3.64 -9.47
C ALA A 52 4.30 3.30 -10.09
N LEU A 53 5.38 3.42 -9.32
CA LEU A 53 6.69 2.88 -9.64
C LEU A 53 6.87 1.67 -8.73
N GLY A 54 6.20 0.57 -9.05
CA GLY A 54 6.18 -0.62 -8.20
C GLY A 54 7.33 -1.57 -8.50
N SER A 55 8.06 -1.97 -7.46
CA SER A 55 8.83 -3.22 -7.42
C SER A 55 7.96 -4.35 -6.89
N ASN A 56 8.33 -5.61 -7.13
CA ASN A 56 7.75 -6.73 -6.40
C ASN A 56 8.16 -6.63 -4.92
N TRP A 57 7.22 -6.90 -4.01
CA TRP A 57 7.47 -7.02 -2.57
C TRP A 57 7.08 -8.37 -2.11
N ASN A 58 8.02 -8.96 -1.39
CA ASN A 58 7.83 -10.21 -0.70
C ASN A 58 7.85 -9.86 0.79
N PRO A 59 6.68 -9.50 1.37
CA PRO A 59 6.62 -9.18 2.78
C PRO A 59 7.03 -10.38 3.63
N THR A 60 7.80 -10.15 4.68
CA THR A 60 8.03 -11.18 5.69
C THR A 60 6.75 -11.40 6.52
N PRO A 61 6.59 -12.57 7.17
CA PRO A 61 5.47 -12.82 8.07
C PRO A 61 5.32 -11.74 9.15
N GLU A 62 6.42 -11.20 9.65
CA GLU A 62 6.45 -10.14 10.66
C GLU A 62 5.86 -8.83 10.12
N GLU A 63 6.21 -8.44 8.90
CA GLU A 63 5.65 -7.24 8.24
C GLU A 63 4.13 -7.37 8.03
N LEU A 64 3.65 -8.58 7.72
CA LEU A 64 2.21 -8.87 7.61
C LEU A 64 1.47 -8.77 8.95
N MET A 65 2.18 -8.96 10.07
CA MET A 65 1.64 -8.88 11.42
C MET A 65 1.66 -7.45 12.00
N GLU A 66 2.29 -6.49 11.32
CA GLU A 66 2.29 -5.09 11.77
C GLU A 66 0.88 -4.50 11.87
N CYS A 67 0.76 -3.35 12.54
CA CYS A 67 -0.45 -2.54 12.45
C CYS A 67 -0.45 -1.78 11.13
N TRP A 68 -1.58 -1.82 10.43
CA TRP A 68 -1.74 -1.17 9.14
C TRP A 68 -2.82 -0.09 9.13
N GLU A 69 -2.66 0.90 8.24
CA GLU A 69 -3.64 1.95 7.95
C GLU A 69 -3.95 2.04 6.45
N LEU A 70 -5.14 2.57 6.12
CA LEU A 70 -5.53 2.92 4.76
C LEU A 70 -5.04 4.33 4.43
N VAL A 71 -4.59 4.53 3.20
CA VAL A 71 -4.04 5.80 2.72
C VAL A 71 -4.50 6.08 1.29
N THR A 72 -4.59 7.37 0.94
CA THR A 72 -4.90 7.82 -0.42
C THR A 72 -3.62 8.28 -1.12
N VAL A 73 -3.66 8.39 -2.45
CA VAL A 73 -2.56 8.96 -3.25
C VAL A 73 -2.22 10.38 -2.78
N GLU A 74 -3.24 11.17 -2.43
CA GLU A 74 -3.05 12.54 -1.95
C GLU A 74 -2.29 12.57 -0.62
N THR A 75 -2.59 11.67 0.32
CA THR A 75 -1.87 11.55 1.59
C THR A 75 -0.40 11.18 1.35
N LEU A 76 -0.15 10.16 0.52
CA LEU A 76 1.21 9.70 0.23
C LEU A 76 2.04 10.79 -0.47
N TRP A 77 1.42 11.55 -1.38
CA TRP A 77 2.08 12.66 -2.06
C TRP A 77 2.48 13.78 -1.09
N LYS A 78 1.55 14.23 -0.24
CA LYS A 78 1.81 15.32 0.73
C LYS A 78 2.97 14.99 1.67
N GLU A 79 3.05 13.74 2.13
CA GLU A 79 4.12 13.31 3.04
C GLU A 79 5.50 13.25 2.39
N ARG A 80 5.58 13.13 1.06
CA ARG A 80 6.87 13.10 0.33
C ARG A 80 7.43 14.50 0.08
N GLU A 81 6.59 15.53 0.11
CA GLU A 81 6.99 16.94 -0.06
C GLU A 81 7.55 17.57 1.23
N THR A 82 7.32 16.94 2.39
CA THR A 82 7.85 17.33 3.70
C THR A 82 9.13 16.59 4.07
#